data_AF-A0A1Q9SBZ8-F1
#
_entry.id   AF-A0A1Q9SBZ8-F1
#
_cell.length_a   1.000
_cell.length_b   1.000
_cell.length_c   1.000
_cell.angle_alpha   90.00
_cell.angle_beta   90.00
_cell.angle_gamma   90.00
#
_symmetry.space_group_name_H-M   'P 1'
#
loop_
_entity.id
_entity.type
_entity.pdbx_description
1 polymer ?
#
loop_
_entity_poly.entity_id
_entity_poly.type
_entity_poly.pdbx_seq_one_letter_code
_entity_poly.pdbx_strand_id
1 'polypeptide(L)'
;MVSSAPRPPRALTAPHPAGSRDARRGDERYAGRVRTAAYELERACLEADLATGTVLVPGVRAPRLVSNELAGRMRPGSVLVDISTDQGACSADSRPATHADPTYTVHGSVF
;
A
#
# COMPACT_ATOMS: atom_id res chain seq x y z
N MET A 1 -13.76 23.44 17.47
CA MET A 1 -12.90 22.25 17.44
C MET A 1 -13.64 21.16 16.68
N VAL A 2 -13.38 21.00 15.37
CA VAL A 2 -14.05 19.96 14.57
C VAL A 2 -13.29 18.65 14.78
N SER A 3 -13.84 17.77 15.62
CA SER A 3 -13.42 16.39 15.71
C SER A 3 -13.81 15.69 14.41
N SER A 4 -12.88 15.49 13.48
CA SER A 4 -13.15 14.65 12.31
C SER A 4 -13.12 13.19 12.76
N ALA A 5 -14.28 12.54 12.74
CA ALA A 5 -14.34 11.10 12.88
C ALA A 5 -13.50 10.42 11.77
N PRO A 6 -12.82 9.30 12.06
CA PRO A 6 -12.10 8.55 11.04
C PRO A 6 -13.09 8.13 9.94
N ARG A 7 -12.81 8.53 8.70
CA ARG A 7 -13.62 8.15 7.54
C ARG A 7 -13.41 6.64 7.27
N PRO A 8 -14.46 5.87 6.95
CA PRO A 8 -14.30 4.47 6.62
C PRO A 8 -13.43 4.32 5.36
N PRO A 9 -12.56 3.29 5.27
CA PRO A 9 -11.73 3.06 4.10
C PRO A 9 -12.62 2.89 2.87
N ARG A 10 -12.37 3.68 1.81
CA ARG A 10 -13.13 3.57 0.57
C ARG A 10 -12.67 2.33 -0.21
N ALA A 11 -13.52 1.31 -0.25
CA ALA A 11 -13.40 0.24 -1.24
C ALA A 11 -13.71 0.83 -2.63
N LEU A 12 -12.67 1.11 -3.40
CA LEU A 12 -12.78 1.67 -4.74
C LEU A 12 -13.32 0.58 -5.70
N THR A 13 -14.63 0.42 -5.84
CA THR A 13 -15.24 -0.52 -6.79
C THR A 13 -15.38 0.15 -8.17
N ALA A 14 -14.45 -0.13 -9.07
CA ALA A 14 -14.63 0.10 -10.51
C ALA A 14 -14.30 -1.20 -11.26
N PRO A 15 -15.10 -1.60 -12.27
CA PRO A 15 -14.93 -2.86 -12.98
C PRO A 15 -13.60 -2.89 -13.74
N HIS A 16 -12.91 -4.05 -13.73
CA HIS A 16 -11.62 -4.24 -14.38
C HIS A 16 -11.80 -4.61 -15.87
N PRO A 17 -11.12 -3.92 -16.81
CA PRO A 17 -11.06 -4.36 -18.20
C PRO A 17 -10.17 -5.62 -18.29
N ALA A 18 -10.79 -6.77 -18.55
CA ALA A 18 -10.21 -8.09 -18.89
C ALA A 18 -8.70 -8.32 -18.57
N GLY A 19 -8.41 -8.84 -17.36
CA GLY A 19 -7.08 -9.34 -16.97
C GLY A 19 -6.97 -10.87 -17.01
N SER A 20 -5.74 -11.39 -16.90
CA SER A 20 -5.32 -12.80 -16.93
C SER A 20 -6.21 -13.77 -16.11
N ARG A 21 -6.16 -15.08 -16.41
CA ARG A 21 -6.98 -16.11 -15.74
C ARG A 21 -6.90 -16.05 -14.21
N ASP A 22 -5.75 -15.67 -13.66
CA ASP A 22 -5.53 -15.56 -12.22
C ASP A 22 -6.26 -14.38 -11.57
N ALA A 23 -6.41 -13.26 -12.30
CA ALA A 23 -7.15 -12.09 -11.81
C ALA A 23 -8.65 -12.38 -11.69
N ARG A 24 -9.23 -13.17 -12.62
CA ARG A 24 -10.64 -13.57 -12.57
C ARG A 24 -10.94 -14.48 -11.38
N ARG A 25 -10.04 -15.43 -11.11
CA ARG A 25 -10.17 -16.32 -9.95
C ARG A 25 -10.10 -15.56 -8.63
N GLY A 26 -9.32 -14.49 -8.57
CA GLY A 26 -9.31 -13.57 -7.43
C GLY A 26 -10.64 -12.87 -7.25
N ASP A 27 -11.22 -12.34 -8.34
CA ASP A 27 -12.49 -11.64 -8.31
C ASP A 27 -13.66 -12.52 -7.87
N GLU A 28 -13.73 -13.76 -8.36
CA GLU A 28 -14.70 -14.77 -7.93
C GLU A 28 -14.58 -15.09 -6.43
N ARG A 29 -13.35 -15.20 -5.91
CA ARG A 29 -13.09 -15.57 -4.52
C ARG A 29 -13.35 -14.43 -3.54
N TYR A 30 -13.12 -13.19 -3.96
CA TYR A 30 -13.18 -12.02 -3.10
C TYR A 30 -14.34 -11.07 -3.42
N ALA A 31 -15.20 -11.43 -4.38
CA ALA A 31 -16.39 -10.68 -4.78
C ALA A 31 -16.10 -9.19 -5.02
N GLY A 32 -15.05 -8.89 -5.81
CA GLY A 32 -14.63 -7.52 -6.13
C GLY A 32 -14.00 -6.72 -4.99
N ARG A 33 -13.84 -7.30 -3.78
CA ARG A 33 -13.19 -6.63 -2.65
C ARG A 33 -11.67 -6.50 -2.81
N VAL A 34 -11.08 -7.38 -3.62
CA VAL A 34 -9.66 -7.35 -3.98
C VAL A 34 -9.56 -6.99 -5.45
N ARG A 35 -8.86 -5.90 -5.75
CA ARG A 35 -8.57 -5.49 -7.12
C ARG A 35 -7.12 -5.80 -7.42
N THR A 36 -6.89 -6.67 -8.39
CA THR A 36 -5.57 -6.81 -9.03
C THR A 36 -5.45 -5.71 -10.06
N ALA A 37 -4.40 -4.91 -10.04
CA ALA A 37 -4.15 -3.91 -11.06
C ALA A 37 -2.69 -3.99 -11.49
N ALA A 38 -2.45 -4.19 -12.79
CA ALA A 38 -1.13 -4.08 -13.38
C ALA A 38 -0.94 -2.63 -13.85
N TYR A 39 0.27 -2.07 -13.67
CA TYR A 39 0.66 -0.73 -14.13
C TYR A 39 -0.05 0.46 -13.46
N GLU A 40 -0.76 0.26 -12.35
CA GLU A 40 -1.59 1.29 -11.69
C GLU A 40 -1.13 1.59 -10.24
N LEU A 41 0.12 1.24 -9.90
CA LEU A 41 0.65 1.36 -8.53
C LEU A 41 0.53 2.79 -8.00
N GLU A 42 0.98 3.77 -8.78
CA GLU A 42 0.96 5.18 -8.38
C GLU A 42 -0.46 5.65 -8.06
N ARG A 43 -1.41 5.42 -8.97
CA ARG A 43 -2.81 5.81 -8.75
C ARG A 43 -3.39 5.13 -7.49
N ALA A 44 -3.11 3.84 -7.31
CA ALA A 44 -3.57 3.10 -6.15
C ALA A 44 -3.01 3.68 -4.83
N CYS A 45 -1.72 4.03 -4.80
CA CYS A 45 -1.09 4.65 -3.63
C CYS A 45 -1.67 6.04 -3.31
N LEU A 46 -1.91 6.87 -4.32
CA LEU A 46 -2.46 8.23 -4.12
C LEU A 46 -3.89 8.23 -3.57
N GLU A 47 -4.65 7.18 -3.85
CA GLU A 47 -6.03 7.03 -3.37
C GLU A 47 -6.15 6.26 -2.05
N ALA A 48 -5.08 5.59 -1.61
CA ALA A 48 -5.07 4.72 -0.45
C ALA A 48 -5.07 5.49 0.88
N ASP A 49 -5.90 5.03 1.80
CA ASP A 49 -5.81 5.38 3.22
C ASP A 49 -4.84 4.42 3.97
N LEU A 50 -4.64 3.21 3.43
CA LEU A 50 -3.69 2.19 3.89
C LEU A 50 -3.05 1.48 2.68
N ALA A 51 -1.73 1.38 2.66
CA ALA A 51 -0.98 0.60 1.68
C ALA A 51 -0.10 -0.44 2.39
N THR A 52 -0.01 -1.66 1.84
CA THR A 52 0.82 -2.73 2.42
C THR A 52 1.85 -3.21 1.40
N GLY A 53 3.13 -3.02 1.71
CA GLY A 53 4.25 -3.57 0.95
C GLY A 53 4.48 -5.03 1.35
N THR A 54 4.16 -5.96 0.45
CA THR A 54 4.28 -7.41 0.70
C THR A 54 5.21 -8.10 -0.31
N VAL A 55 6.10 -7.34 -0.95
CA VAL A 55 6.93 -7.88 -2.02
C VAL A 55 8.09 -8.67 -1.47
N LEU A 56 8.12 -9.96 -1.81
CA LEU A 56 9.21 -10.87 -1.50
C LEU A 56 9.67 -11.54 -2.80
N VAL A 57 10.94 -11.32 -3.15
CA VAL A 57 11.58 -12.02 -4.26
C VAL A 57 12.73 -12.85 -3.68
N PRO A 58 12.67 -14.19 -3.73
CA PRO A 58 13.69 -15.03 -3.13
C PRO A 58 15.09 -14.73 -3.64
N GLY A 59 16.05 -14.57 -2.72
CA GLY A 59 17.48 -14.41 -3.04
C GLY A 59 17.90 -13.01 -3.51
N VAL A 60 16.98 -12.04 -3.59
CA VAL A 60 17.31 -10.65 -3.94
C VAL A 60 16.62 -9.68 -2.99
N ARG A 61 17.14 -8.45 -2.90
CA ARG A 61 16.48 -7.39 -2.14
C ARG A 61 15.11 -7.09 -2.72
N ALA A 62 14.16 -6.75 -1.85
CA ALA A 62 12.86 -6.25 -2.25
C ALA A 62 13.03 -5.04 -3.21
N PRO A 63 12.28 -5.02 -4.33
CA PRO A 63 12.30 -3.86 -5.21
C PRO A 63 11.63 -2.68 -4.52
N ARG A 64 12.23 -1.48 -4.66
CA ARG A 64 11.64 -0.23 -4.17
C ARG A 64 10.52 0.21 -5.11
N LEU A 65 9.28 -0.08 -4.74
CA LEU A 65 8.10 0.26 -5.53
C LEU A 65 7.49 1.60 -5.16
N VAL A 66 7.58 1.99 -3.88
CA VAL A 66 7.07 3.28 -3.40
C VAL A 66 8.26 4.21 -3.17
N SER A 67 8.42 5.20 -4.05
CA SER A 67 9.45 6.24 -3.89
C SER A 67 9.04 7.25 -2.81
N ASN A 68 9.99 8.02 -2.30
CA ASN A 68 9.72 9.09 -1.34
C ASN A 68 8.82 10.17 -1.95
N GLU A 69 8.99 10.46 -3.24
CA GLU A 69 8.13 11.36 -3.99
C GLU A 69 6.69 10.84 -4.09
N LEU A 70 6.51 9.53 -4.33
CA LEU A 70 5.18 8.93 -4.33
C LEU A 70 4.56 8.95 -2.93
N ALA A 71 5.32 8.56 -1.91
CA ALA A 71 4.88 8.58 -0.51
C ALA A 71 4.47 9.99 -0.06
N GLY A 72 5.21 11.02 -0.46
CA GLY A 72 4.89 12.41 -0.12
C GLY A 72 3.69 13.00 -0.87
N ARG A 73 3.20 12.33 -1.91
CA ARG A 73 1.96 12.68 -2.60
C ARG A 73 0.75 11.87 -2.12
N MET A 74 0.97 10.89 -1.24
CA MET A 74 -0.14 10.14 -0.61
C MET A 74 -0.97 11.05 0.28
N ARG A 75 -2.17 10.58 0.62
CA ARG A 75 -3.08 11.35 1.47
C ARG A 75 -2.45 11.58 2.85
N PRO A 76 -2.54 12.80 3.41
CA PRO A 76 -2.13 13.05 4.79
C PRO A 76 -2.88 12.11 5.75
N GLY A 77 -2.13 11.48 6.66
CA GLY A 77 -2.64 10.48 7.59
C GLY A 77 -2.78 9.08 7.01
N SER A 78 -2.36 8.85 5.76
CA SER A 78 -2.30 7.49 5.20
C SER A 78 -1.29 6.63 5.95
N VAL A 79 -1.52 5.32 5.96
CA VAL A 79 -0.66 4.35 6.65
C VAL A 79 0.06 3.47 5.64
N LEU A 80 1.36 3.25 5.82
CA LEU A 80 2.17 2.33 5.02
C LEU A 80 2.73 1.23 5.90
N VAL A 81 2.30 0.00 5.68
CA VAL A 81 2.82 -1.19 6.38
C VAL A 81 3.77 -1.92 5.45
N ASP A 82 5.07 -1.95 5.78
CA ASP A 82 6.09 -2.61 4.95
C ASP A 82 6.58 -3.91 5.58
N ILE A 83 6.06 -5.04 5.09
CA ILE A 83 6.39 -6.38 5.58
C ILE A 83 7.78 -6.80 5.11
N SER A 84 8.27 -6.27 3.98
CA SER A 84 9.58 -6.64 3.42
C SER A 84 10.73 -5.77 3.94
N THR A 85 10.50 -5.06 5.05
CA THR A 85 11.49 -4.20 5.71
C THR A 85 12.79 -4.93 6.05
N ASP A 86 12.70 -6.21 6.44
CA ASP A 86 13.85 -7.08 6.73
C ASP A 86 14.60 -7.54 5.46
N GLN A 87 13.96 -7.46 4.30
CA GLN A 87 14.50 -7.84 2.98
C GLN A 87 14.84 -6.64 2.09
N GLY A 88 15.01 -5.44 2.68
CA GLY A 88 15.44 -4.23 1.97
C GLY A 88 14.34 -3.21 1.67
N ALA A 89 13.12 -3.49 2.14
CA ALA A 89 11.93 -2.64 2.08
C ALA A 89 11.38 -2.33 0.67
N CYS A 90 10.05 -2.32 0.57
CA CYS A 90 9.33 -1.97 -0.64
C CYS A 90 9.18 -0.44 -0.79
N SER A 91 9.20 0.30 0.33
CA SER A 91 9.14 1.76 0.36
C SER A 91 10.51 2.38 0.65
N ALA A 92 10.85 3.47 -0.05
CA ALA A 92 12.21 4.00 -0.08
C ALA A 92 12.71 4.59 1.26
N ASP A 93 11.84 5.12 2.10
CA ASP A 93 12.13 5.65 3.45
C ASP A 93 11.75 4.67 4.58
N SER A 94 11.31 3.46 4.23
CA SER A 94 10.98 2.46 5.25
C SER A 94 12.24 1.98 5.97
N ARG A 95 12.17 2.01 7.30
CA ARG A 95 13.20 1.55 8.23
C ARG A 95 12.58 0.64 9.30
N PRO A 96 13.35 -0.32 9.85
CA PRO A 96 12.88 -1.16 10.95
C PRO A 96 12.39 -0.33 12.14
N ALA A 97 11.20 -0.67 12.61
CA ALA A 97 10.63 -0.20 13.87
C ALA A 97 10.77 -1.29 14.95
N THR A 98 10.48 -0.95 16.20
CA THR A 98 10.51 -1.93 17.31
C THR A 98 9.11 -2.12 17.87
N HIS A 99 8.87 -3.19 18.62
CA HIS A 99 7.57 -3.35 19.28
C HIS A 99 7.27 -2.24 20.30
N ALA A 100 8.31 -1.64 20.90
CA ALA A 100 8.16 -0.54 21.85
C ALA A 100 7.89 0.81 21.17
N ASP A 101 8.39 0.98 19.95
CA ASP A 101 8.20 2.16 19.10
C ASP A 101 7.92 1.68 17.67
N PRO A 102 6.66 1.29 17.37
CA PRO A 102 6.32 0.52 16.17
C PRO A 102 6.07 1.39 14.95
N THR A 103 5.93 2.71 15.13
CA THR A 103 5.54 3.61 14.05
C THR A 103 6.35 4.90 14.03
N TYR A 104 6.42 5.52 12.86
CA TYR A 104 7.05 6.83 12.68
C TYR A 104 6.40 7.59 11.52
N THR A 105 6.55 8.91 11.50
CA THR A 105 5.95 9.77 10.48
C THR A 105 6.94 10.10 9.38
N VAL A 106 6.49 9.98 8.13
CA VAL A 106 7.25 10.33 6.91
C VAL A 106 6.31 10.99 5.92
N HIS A 107 6.65 12.20 5.46
CA HIS A 107 5.89 12.98 4.46
C HIS A 107 4.38 13.09 4.73
N GLY A 108 3.97 13.20 6.00
CA GLY A 108 2.57 13.29 6.40
C GLY A 108 1.82 11.95 6.47
N SER A 109 2.50 10.84 6.21
CA SER A 109 2.01 9.47 6.36
C SER A 109 2.63 8.78 7.57
N VAL A 110 2.00 7.73 8.09
CA VAL A 110 2.49 6.91 9.20
C VAL A 110 3.01 5.59 8.63
N PHE A 111 4.24 5.24 8.98
CA PHE A 111 4.85 3.93 8.72
C PHE A 111 4.83 3.11 10.00
#